data_AF-X1MFS9-F1
#
_entry.id   AF-X1MFS9-F1
#
_cell.length_a   1.000
_cell.length_b   1.000
_cell.length_c   1.000
_cell.angle_alpha   90.00
_cell.angle_beta   90.00
_cell.angle_gamma   90.00
#
_symmetry.space_group_name_H-M   'P 1'
#
loop_
_entity.id
_entity.type
_entity.pdbx_description
1 polymer ?
#
loop_
_entity_poly.entity_id
_entity_poly.type
_entity_poly.pdbx_seq_one_letter_code
_entity_poly.pdbx_strand_id
1 'polypeptide(L)' 'PFALVIGNENRGPNDIWRKAAYKKIKIPILGSTESLNASVAAGIILYDAVRQRLYK' A
#
# COMPACT_ATOMS: atom_id res chain seq x y z
N PRO A 1 -1.75 -13.40 -9.31
CA PRO A 1 -0.83 -13.40 -8.14
C PRO A 1 -0.08 -12.06 -8.11
N PHE A 2 0.24 -11.50 -6.93
CA PHE A 2 0.99 -10.24 -6.83
C PHE A 2 1.83 -10.21 -5.55
N ALA A 3 2.88 -9.39 -5.55
CA ALA A 3 3.66 -9.05 -4.36
C ALA A 3 3.33 -7.61 -3.93
N LEU A 4 3.14 -7.40 -2.63
CA LEU A 4 2.90 -6.08 -2.05
C LEU A 4 4.21 -5.56 -1.46
N VAL A 5 4.66 -4.38 -1.89
CA VAL A 5 5.81 -3.70 -1.30
C VAL A 5 5.32 -2.51 -0.49
N ILE A 6 5.65 -2.50 0.79
CA ILE A 6 5.37 -1.41 1.73
C ILE A 6 6.71 -0.94 2.26
N GLY A 7 6.92 0.38 2.26
CA GLY A 7 8.12 0.96 2.83
C GLY A 7 7.84 1.69 4.13
N ASN A 8 8.86 2.40 4.60
CA ASN A 8 8.80 3.15 5.85
C ASN A 8 7.70 4.23 5.80
N GLU A 9 7.06 4.51 6.93
CA GLU A 9 5.94 5.46 7.06
C GLU A 9 6.27 6.85 6.50
N ASN A 10 7.51 7.32 6.72
CA ASN A 10 7.90 8.69 6.39
C ASN A 10 8.50 8.80 4.98
N ARG A 11 9.06 7.71 4.45
CA ARG A 11 9.83 7.73 3.19
C ARG A 11 9.26 6.82 2.10
N GLY A 12 8.26 5.99 2.42
CA GLY A 12 7.74 4.93 1.57
C GLY A 12 8.82 3.92 1.14
N PRO A 13 8.56 3.13 0.09
CA PRO A 13 9.54 2.18 -0.46
C PRO A 13 10.75 2.92 -1.02
N ASN A 14 11.94 2.30 -1.02
CA ASN A 14 13.10 2.89 -1.67
C ASN A 14 12.93 2.92 -3.22
N ASP A 15 13.82 3.63 -3.91
CA ASP A 15 13.70 3.86 -5.35
C ASP A 15 13.78 2.60 -6.20
N ILE A 16 14.55 1.60 -5.76
CA ILE A 16 14.65 0.31 -6.46
C ILE A 16 13.26 -0.32 -6.55
N TRP A 17 12.56 -0.40 -5.41
CA TRP A 17 11.21 -0.95 -5.37
C TRP A 17 10.18 -0.07 -6.07
N ARG A 18 10.29 1.26 -5.96
CA ARG A 18 9.39 2.19 -6.67
C ARG A 18 9.52 2.08 -8.18
N LYS A 19 10.71 1.84 -8.71
CA LYS A 19 10.97 1.69 -10.16
C LYS A 19 10.58 0.31 -10.67
N ALA A 20 10.79 -0.74 -9.86
CA ALA A 20 10.41 -2.10 -10.22
C ALA A 20 8.89 -2.37 -10.15
N ALA A 21 8.13 -1.55 -9.42
CA ALA A 21 6.71 -1.75 -9.22
C ALA A 21 5.90 -1.60 -10.52
N TYR A 22 5.17 -2.66 -10.90
CA TYR A 22 4.22 -2.65 -12.02
C TYR A 22 3.10 -1.62 -11.81
N LYS A 23 2.59 -1.52 -10.57
CA LYS A 23 1.54 -0.56 -10.20
C LYS A 23 1.88 0.09 -8.87
N LYS A 24 1.63 1.40 -8.80
CA LYS A 24 1.73 2.19 -7.56
C LYS A 24 0.32 2.50 -7.10
N ILE A 25 0.05 2.26 -5.83
CA ILE A 25 -1.24 2.53 -5.19
C ILE A 25 -1.01 3.38 -3.95
N LYS A 26 -2.04 4.14 -3.55
CA LYS A 26 -2.04 4.93 -2.32
C LYS A 26 -3.38 4.76 -1.60
N ILE A 27 -3.34 4.76 -0.28
CA ILE A 27 -4.54 4.92 0.55
C ILE A 27 -4.77 6.43 0.68
N PRO A 28 -5.94 6.97 0.28
CA PRO A 28 -6.26 8.36 0.55
C PRO A 28 -6.30 8.60 2.06
N ILE A 29 -5.54 9.57 2.53
CA ILE A 29 -5.55 10.00 3.93
C ILE A 29 -6.32 11.32 3.98
N LEU A 30 -7.30 11.38 4.88
CA LEU A 30 -8.08 12.59 5.17
C LEU A 30 -7.63 13.13 6.53
N GLY A 31 -7.41 14.43 6.64
CA GLY A 31 -6.96 15.09 7.87
C GLY A 31 -5.46 15.41 7.87
N SER A 32 -4.89 15.59 9.06
CA SER A 32 -3.55 16.16 9.27
C SER A 32 -2.41 15.15 9.36
N THR A 33 -2.69 13.83 9.39
CA THR A 33 -1.62 12.83 9.42
C THR A 33 -0.97 12.67 8.05
N GLU A 34 0.36 12.63 8.02
CA GLU A 34 1.12 12.51 6.77
C GLU A 34 1.19 11.06 6.27
N SER A 35 1.06 10.09 7.17
CA SER A 35 1.20 8.66 6.88
C SER A 35 0.33 7.79 7.77
N LEU A 36 0.25 6.51 7.41
CA LEU A 36 -0.32 5.44 8.23
C LEU A 36 0.83 4.53 8.68
N ASN A 37 0.66 3.90 9.84
CA ASN A 37 1.55 2.81 10.25
C ASN A 37 1.62 1.73 9.15
N ALA A 38 2.82 1.19 8.88
CA ALA A 38 3.02 0.27 7.77
C ALA A 38 2.13 -0.98 7.85
N SER A 39 1.88 -1.51 9.06
CA SER A 39 1.02 -2.68 9.27
C SER A 39 -0.46 -2.37 9.00
N VAL A 40 -0.92 -1.17 9.36
CA VAL A 40 -2.29 -0.70 9.08
C VAL A 40 -2.50 -0.53 7.58
N ALA A 41 -1.54 0.11 6.89
CA ALA A 41 -1.59 0.24 5.44
C ALA A 41 -1.60 -1.12 4.74
N ALA A 42 -0.80 -2.08 5.22
CA ALA A 42 -0.80 -3.46 4.73
C ALA A 42 -2.17 -4.12 4.88
N GLY A 43 -2.76 -4.02 6.07
CA GLY A 43 -4.07 -4.61 6.37
C GLY A 43 -5.17 -4.08 5.45
N ILE A 44 -5.23 -2.76 5.24
CA ILE A 44 -6.22 -2.13 4.36
C ILE A 44 -6.08 -2.63 2.92
N ILE A 45 -4.86 -2.66 2.38
CA ILE A 45 -4.61 -3.07 0.99
C ILE A 45 -4.90 -4.56 0.80
N LEU A 46 -4.48 -5.41 1.73
CA LEU A 46 -4.72 -6.85 1.66
C LEU A 46 -6.22 -7.16 1.78
N TYR A 47 -6.95 -6.45 2.66
CA TYR A 47 -8.39 -6.57 2.75
C TYR A 47 -9.06 -6.23 1.40
N ASP A 48 -8.72 -5.09 0.79
CA ASP A 48 -9.31 -4.70 -0.49
C ASP A 48 -8.94 -5.68 -1.61
N ALA A 49 -7.72 -6.23 -1.61
CA ALA A 49 -7.32 -7.25 -2.56
C ALA A 49 -8.13 -8.55 -2.41
N VAL A 50 -8.48 -8.96 -1.18
CA VAL A 50 -9.38 -10.10 -0.95
C VAL A 50 -10.81 -9.74 -1.38
N ARG A 51 -11.31 -8.55 -1.01
CA ARG A 51 -12.63 -8.06 -1.40
C ARG A 51 -12.81 -8.09 -2.93
N GLN A 52 -11.85 -7.55 -3.68
CA GLN A 52 -11.89 -7.58 -5.15
C GLN A 52 -11.83 -9.00 -5.75
N ARG A 53 -11.20 -9.96 -5.06
CA ARG A 53 -11.18 -11.36 -5.52
C ARG A 53 -12.50 -12.08 -5.28
N LEU A 54 -13.17 -11.79 -4.17
CA LEU A 54 -14.43 -12.43 -3.79
C LEU A 54 -15.63 -11.84 -4.54
N TYR A 55 -15.65 -10.53 -4.78
CA TYR A 55 -16.75 -9.82 -5.44
C TYR A 55 -16.42 -9.47 -6.90
N LYS A 56 -15.80 -10.41 -7.62
CA LYS A 56 -15.59 -10.31 -9.07
C LYS A 56 -16.91 -10.36 -9.83
#